data_AF-A0A6F9BGQ2-F1
#
_entry.id   AF-A0A6F9BGQ2-F1
#
_cell.length_a   1.000
_cell.length_b   1.000
_cell.length_c   1.000
_cell.angle_alpha   90.00
_cell.angle_beta   90.00
_cell.angle_gamma   90.00
#
_symmetry.space_group_name_H-M   'P 1'
#
loop_
_entity.id
_entity.type
_entity.pdbx_description
1 polymer ?
#
loop_
_entity_poly.entity_id
_entity_poly.type
_entity_poly.pdbx_seq_one_letter_code
_entity_poly.pdbx_strand_id
1 'polypeptide(L)'
;MELKSNVSKYLVVCGVSMLLGLTMAKGKEEEKERCEDTLTIPSDYYKTPSEESEGNGNIHTRSLSPWTWKPTTVENSIPTTIWEAECSSMYCVYPTNSSQAVGYRQNSVLIYQQVLVLHTSATRKCYSVSFLSMAVGCTCAWARTS
;
A
#
# COMPACT_ATOMS: atom_id res chain seq x y z
N MET A 1 -27.29 -60.35 -53.51
CA MET A 1 -26.53 -59.93 -52.31
C MET A 1 -25.99 -58.53 -52.59
N GLU A 2 -26.80 -57.52 -52.30
CA GLU A 2 -26.46 -56.09 -52.42
C GLU A 2 -26.19 -55.60 -51.00
N LEU A 3 -24.94 -55.70 -50.55
CA LEU A 3 -24.55 -55.39 -49.18
C LEU A 3 -23.21 -54.64 -49.17
N LYS A 4 -23.11 -53.55 -49.97
CA LYS A 4 -21.86 -52.79 -50.08
C LYS A 4 -21.98 -51.26 -50.21
N SER A 5 -23.17 -50.68 -50.06
CA SER A 5 -23.36 -49.23 -50.25
C SER A 5 -23.51 -48.41 -48.94
N ASN A 6 -23.99 -49.01 -47.85
CA ASN A 6 -24.27 -48.26 -46.61
C ASN A 6 -23.12 -48.21 -45.60
N VAL A 7 -22.22 -49.20 -45.56
CA VAL A 7 -21.14 -49.27 -44.57
C VAL A 7 -20.16 -48.10 -44.68
N SER A 8 -19.92 -47.61 -45.90
CA SER A 8 -19.00 -46.50 -46.15
C SER A 8 -19.53 -45.15 -45.68
N LYS A 9 -20.86 -44.95 -45.65
CA LYS A 9 -21.48 -43.68 -45.22
C LYS A 9 -21.46 -43.55 -43.69
N TYR A 10 -21.70 -44.64 -42.97
CA TYR A 10 -21.65 -44.65 -41.50
C TYR A 10 -20.23 -44.49 -40.95
N LEU A 11 -19.21 -45.03 -41.65
CA LEU A 11 -17.80 -44.89 -41.27
C LEU A 11 -17.31 -43.42 -41.35
N VAL A 12 -17.77 -42.67 -42.35
CA VAL A 12 -17.40 -41.25 -42.52
C VAL A 12 -18.10 -40.37 -41.49
N VAL A 13 -19.36 -40.64 -41.16
CA VAL A 13 -20.12 -39.87 -40.15
C VAL A 13 -19.52 -40.04 -38.74
N CYS A 14 -19.06 -41.25 -38.40
CA CYS A 14 -18.47 -41.50 -37.09
C CYS A 14 -17.10 -40.81 -36.91
N GLY A 15 -16.30 -40.72 -37.99
CA GLY A 15 -15.01 -40.03 -37.98
C GLY A 15 -15.13 -38.52 -37.78
N VAL A 16 -16.16 -37.88 -38.36
CA VAL A 16 -16.40 -36.43 -38.21
C VAL A 16 -16.96 -36.10 -36.81
N SER A 17 -17.81 -36.97 -36.24
CA SER A 17 -18.29 -36.81 -34.85
C SER A 17 -17.20 -37.02 -33.80
N MET A 18 -16.21 -37.90 -34.04
CA MET A 18 -15.03 -38.04 -33.16
C MET A 18 -14.07 -36.85 -33.25
N LEU A 19 -13.95 -36.20 -34.42
CA LEU A 19 -13.13 -35.01 -34.59
C LEU A 19 -13.77 -33.74 -34.00
N LEU A 20 -15.10 -33.66 -33.91
CA LEU A 20 -15.79 -32.55 -33.23
C LEU A 20 -15.78 -32.67 -31.69
N GLY A 21 -15.53 -33.86 -31.13
CA GLY A 21 -15.51 -34.09 -29.68
C GLY A 21 -14.17 -33.78 -28.99
N LEU A 22 -13.12 -33.46 -29.75
CA LEU A 22 -11.75 -33.27 -29.23
C LEU A 22 -11.32 -31.80 -29.11
N THR A 23 -12.25 -30.85 -29.13
CA THR A 23 -11.94 -29.52 -28.56
C THR A 23 -11.85 -29.69 -27.06
N MET A 24 -10.64 -30.06 -26.62
CA MET A 24 -10.22 -30.08 -25.23
C MET A 24 -10.73 -28.78 -24.60
N ALA A 25 -11.74 -28.91 -23.72
CA ALA A 25 -11.98 -27.91 -22.71
C ALA A 25 -10.69 -27.85 -21.92
N LYS A 26 -9.80 -26.95 -22.32
CA LYS A 26 -8.63 -26.56 -21.55
C LYS A 26 -9.24 -25.83 -20.36
N GLY A 27 -9.69 -26.63 -19.38
CA GLY A 27 -9.99 -26.14 -18.06
C GLY A 27 -8.77 -25.32 -17.70
N LYS A 28 -8.97 -24.00 -17.57
CA LYS A 28 -8.04 -23.21 -16.79
C LYS A 28 -8.05 -23.91 -15.44
N GLU A 29 -7.01 -24.70 -15.20
CA GLU A 29 -6.63 -25.04 -13.85
C GLU A 29 -6.47 -23.68 -13.20
N GLU A 30 -7.47 -23.27 -12.42
CA GLU A 30 -7.30 -22.16 -11.50
C GLU A 30 -6.19 -22.63 -10.58
N GLU A 31 -4.96 -22.29 -10.96
CA GLU A 31 -3.80 -22.38 -10.10
C GLU A 31 -4.21 -21.63 -8.83
N LYS A 32 -4.51 -22.41 -7.80
CA LYS A 32 -4.98 -21.91 -6.53
C LYS A 32 -3.81 -21.18 -5.92
N GLU A 33 -3.72 -19.89 -6.21
CA GLU A 33 -2.63 -19.02 -5.79
C GLU A 33 -2.45 -19.19 -4.29
N ARG A 34 -1.32 -19.79 -3.92
CA ARG A 34 -0.96 -20.08 -2.54
C ARG A 34 -0.09 -18.93 -2.07
N CYS A 35 -0.56 -18.16 -1.11
CA CYS A 35 0.28 -17.14 -0.50
C CYS A 35 1.48 -17.85 0.16
N GLU A 36 2.71 -17.37 -0.12
CA GLU A 36 3.94 -18.06 0.28
C GLU A 36 4.13 -18.06 1.80
N ASP A 37 3.80 -16.94 2.46
CA ASP A 37 3.99 -16.72 3.88
C ASP A 37 2.71 -16.24 4.59
N THR A 38 2.66 -16.48 5.90
CA THR A 38 1.57 -16.03 6.78
C THR A 38 2.06 -14.90 7.68
N LEU A 39 1.45 -13.71 7.54
CA LEU A 39 1.65 -12.61 8.47
C LEU A 39 0.67 -12.74 9.64
N THR A 40 1.18 -12.98 10.84
CA THR A 40 0.40 -12.98 12.07
C THR A 40 0.46 -11.60 12.72
N ILE A 41 -0.65 -10.87 12.71
CA ILE A 41 -0.78 -9.60 13.43
C ILE A 41 -1.19 -9.92 14.89
N PRO A 42 -0.42 -9.50 15.90
CA PRO A 42 -0.80 -9.67 17.30
C PRO A 42 -2.16 -9.04 17.61
N SER A 43 -2.99 -9.70 18.41
CA SER A 43 -4.35 -9.22 18.70
C SER A 43 -4.37 -7.92 19.52
N ASP A 44 -3.29 -7.62 20.23
CA ASP A 44 -3.07 -6.38 20.99
C ASP A 44 -2.51 -5.23 20.13
N TYR A 45 -2.21 -5.47 18.85
CA TYR A 45 -1.72 -4.42 17.93
C TYR A 45 -2.70 -3.25 17.76
N TYR A 46 -4.01 -3.51 17.85
CA TYR A 46 -5.05 -2.47 17.77
C TYR A 46 -5.29 -1.75 19.09
N LYS A 47 -4.57 -2.12 20.16
CA LYS A 47 -4.69 -1.41 21.42
C LYS A 47 -4.09 -0.02 21.20
N THR A 48 -4.95 0.99 21.17
CA THR A 48 -4.52 2.39 21.19
C THR A 48 -3.48 2.49 22.28
N PRO A 49 -2.24 2.90 21.97
CA PRO A 49 -1.26 3.05 23.03
C PRO A 49 -1.85 4.06 24.03
N SER A 50 -1.60 3.85 25.32
CA SER A 50 -2.14 4.69 26.40
C SER A 50 -2.02 6.17 26.03
N GLU A 51 -2.88 7.04 26.55
CA GLU A 51 -2.87 8.50 26.27
C GLU A 51 -1.46 9.17 26.39
N GLU A 52 -0.49 8.48 26.99
CA GLU A 52 0.95 8.79 27.02
C GLU A 52 1.69 8.70 25.67
N SER A 53 1.20 7.91 24.70
CA SER A 53 1.76 7.77 23.34
C SER A 53 1.04 8.62 22.30
N GLU A 54 -0.15 9.13 22.59
CA GLU A 54 -0.72 10.26 21.86
C GLU A 54 0.09 11.49 22.28
N GLY A 55 1.32 11.60 21.77
CA GLY A 55 2.18 12.75 22.00
C GLY A 55 1.37 14.01 21.71
N ASN A 56 0.93 14.68 22.78
CA ASN A 56 0.12 15.89 22.82
C ASN A 56 -0.48 16.23 21.43
N GLY A 57 -1.66 15.68 21.09
CA GLY A 57 -2.18 15.57 19.71
C GLY A 57 -2.22 16.86 18.85
N ASN A 58 -1.96 18.03 19.44
CA ASN A 58 -1.71 19.29 18.75
C ASN A 58 -0.21 19.65 18.61
N ILE A 59 0.72 18.71 18.73
CA ILE A 59 2.18 18.96 18.64
C ILE A 59 2.57 19.64 17.33
N HIS A 60 1.89 19.29 16.24
CA HIS A 60 2.07 19.88 14.91
C HIS A 60 1.89 21.41 14.84
N THR A 61 1.15 22.01 15.77
CA THR A 61 0.88 23.46 15.82
C THR A 61 1.67 24.14 16.94
N ARG A 62 2.14 23.38 17.93
CA ARG A 62 2.95 23.87 19.04
C ARG A 62 4.46 23.79 18.79
N SER A 63 4.88 23.02 17.79
CA SER A 63 6.28 22.91 17.38
C SER A 63 6.82 24.28 16.93
N LEU A 64 8.12 24.51 17.16
CA LEU A 64 8.84 25.63 16.55
C LEU A 64 9.01 25.44 15.03
N SER A 65 8.82 24.23 14.52
CA SER A 65 8.72 23.94 13.09
C SER A 65 7.33 23.33 12.85
N PRO A 66 6.26 24.14 12.79
CA PRO A 66 4.91 23.63 12.60
C PRO A 66 4.76 22.85 11.29
N TRP A 67 3.81 21.92 11.27
CA TRP A 67 3.45 21.19 10.05
C TRP A 67 1.95 20.97 9.93
N THR A 68 1.52 20.71 8.71
CA THR A 68 0.16 20.24 8.39
C THR A 68 0.20 18.78 7.97
N TRP A 69 -0.93 18.09 8.07
CA TRP A 69 -1.07 16.71 7.63
C TRP A 69 -1.71 16.65 6.24
N LYS A 70 -1.07 15.93 5.32
CA LYS A 70 -1.56 15.67 3.98
C LYS A 70 -1.99 14.21 3.85
N PRO A 71 -3.29 13.92 3.65
CA PRO A 71 -3.75 12.54 3.49
C PRO A 71 -3.47 12.02 2.09
N THR A 72 -3.02 10.78 2.00
CA THR A 72 -2.95 10.00 0.77
C THR A 72 -3.74 8.71 0.96
N THR A 73 -4.69 8.45 0.07
CA THR A 73 -5.55 7.27 0.14
C THR A 73 -5.29 6.38 -1.07
N VAL A 74 -5.01 5.09 -0.82
CA VAL A 74 -4.81 4.09 -1.87
C VAL A 74 -5.79 2.95 -1.64
N GLU A 75 -6.69 2.75 -2.59
CA GLU A 75 -7.64 1.65 -2.57
C GLU A 75 -6.89 0.30 -2.53
N ASN A 76 -7.37 -0.63 -1.71
CA ASN A 76 -6.77 -1.95 -1.50
C ASN A 76 -5.39 -1.95 -0.83
N SER A 77 -5.10 -0.95 0.01
CA SER A 77 -3.93 -0.93 0.87
C SER A 77 -4.29 -0.92 2.36
N ILE A 78 -3.38 -1.41 3.20
CA ILE A 78 -3.45 -1.34 4.66
C ILE A 78 -2.16 -0.70 5.19
N PRO A 79 -2.24 0.44 5.91
CA PRO A 79 -3.45 1.23 6.13
C PRO A 79 -3.92 1.91 4.82
N THR A 80 -5.23 2.09 4.68
CA THR A 80 -5.82 2.65 3.44
C THR A 80 -5.53 4.13 3.25
N THR A 81 -5.45 4.87 4.36
CA THR A 81 -5.12 6.30 4.38
C THR A 81 -3.86 6.50 5.21
N ILE A 82 -2.90 7.21 4.63
CA ILE A 82 -1.64 7.58 5.25
C ILE A 82 -1.60 9.10 5.35
N TRP A 83 -1.15 9.64 6.49
CA TRP A 83 -1.01 11.07 6.71
C TRP A 83 0.46 11.46 6.75
N GLU A 84 0.90 12.26 5.78
CA GLU A 84 2.27 12.74 5.71
C GLU A 84 2.37 14.18 6.23
N ALA A 85 3.45 14.49 6.93
CA ALA A 85 3.72 15.83 7.40
C ALA A 85 4.26 16.74 6.28
N GLU A 86 3.80 17.99 6.26
CA GLU A 86 4.32 19.05 5.40
C GLU A 86 4.64 20.27 6.25
N CYS A 87 5.92 20.69 6.29
CA CYS A 87 6.33 21.82 7.13
C CYS A 87 5.65 23.11 6.67
N SER A 88 5.03 23.84 7.58
CA SER A 88 4.27 25.05 7.27
C SER A 88 5.14 26.27 6.94
N SER A 89 6.44 26.19 7.19
CA SER A 89 7.43 27.24 6.93
C SER A 89 8.79 26.60 6.64
N MET A 90 9.60 27.26 5.81
CA MET A 90 11.00 26.87 5.58
C MET A 90 11.87 27.09 6.82
N TYR A 91 11.53 28.08 7.65
CA TYR A 91 12.29 28.46 8.85
C TYR A 91 11.51 28.14 10.13
N CYS A 92 12.25 28.00 11.22
CA CYS A 92 11.67 27.84 12.55
C CYS A 92 11.01 29.14 13.05
N VAL A 93 9.85 28.97 13.67
CA VAL A 93 9.01 30.01 14.22
C VAL A 93 9.26 30.12 15.71
N TYR A 94 9.50 31.35 16.17
CA TYR A 94 9.69 31.68 17.57
C TYR A 94 8.62 32.67 18.05
N PRO A 95 8.22 32.63 19.32
CA PRO A 95 7.36 33.65 19.90
C PRO A 95 7.92 35.06 19.67
N THR A 96 7.04 36.03 19.46
CA THR A 96 7.35 37.39 18.98
C THR A 96 8.33 38.19 19.88
N ASN A 97 8.59 37.75 21.10
CA ASN A 97 9.55 38.36 22.04
C ASN A 97 10.94 37.69 22.05
N SER A 98 11.11 36.53 21.41
CA SER A 98 12.40 35.85 21.28
C SER A 98 12.94 36.05 19.88
N SER A 99 13.96 36.91 19.77
CA SER A 99 14.92 37.04 18.66
C SER A 99 14.48 36.37 17.33
N GLN A 100 13.68 37.08 16.54
CA GLN A 100 13.32 36.71 15.16
C GLN A 100 14.56 36.34 14.32
N ALA A 101 15.73 36.90 14.67
CA ALA A 101 17.04 36.57 14.12
C ALA A 101 17.48 35.10 14.27
N VAL A 102 17.04 34.39 15.31
CA VAL A 102 17.36 32.96 15.52
C VAL A 102 16.55 32.07 14.58
N GLY A 103 15.30 32.45 14.27
CA GLY A 103 14.45 31.75 13.31
C GLY A 103 15.10 31.61 11.94
N TYR A 104 15.75 32.66 11.43
CA TYR A 104 16.43 32.63 10.12
C TYR A 104 17.71 31.78 10.09
N ARG A 105 18.24 31.36 11.25
CA ARG A 105 19.43 30.49 11.33
C ARG A 105 19.07 29.01 11.42
N GLN A 106 17.79 28.69 11.56
CA GLN A 106 17.29 27.33 11.69
C GLN A 106 16.21 27.04 10.65
N ASN A 107 16.33 25.89 10.00
CA ASN A 107 15.38 25.44 9.00
C ASN A 107 14.43 24.42 9.64
N SER A 108 13.17 24.50 9.22
CA SER A 108 12.23 23.40 9.42
C SER A 108 12.59 22.29 8.44
N VAL A 109 12.85 21.09 8.95
CA VAL A 109 13.22 19.93 8.14
C VAL A 109 12.29 18.76 8.44
N LEU A 110 11.92 18.01 7.40
CA LEU A 110 11.07 16.83 7.51
C LEU A 110 11.80 15.69 8.23
N ILE A 111 11.08 14.98 9.10
CA ILE A 111 11.52 13.73 9.71
C ILE A 111 10.87 12.58 8.94
N TYR A 112 11.68 11.66 8.43
CA TYR A 112 11.22 10.50 7.68
C TYR A 112 11.26 9.22 8.52
N GLN A 113 10.28 8.36 8.31
CA GLN A 113 10.23 7.02 8.88
C GLN A 113 9.82 5.99 7.81
N GLN A 114 10.36 4.78 7.92
CA GLN A 114 9.93 3.65 7.08
C GLN A 114 8.72 2.97 7.73
N VAL A 115 7.65 2.83 6.95
CA VAL A 115 6.41 2.18 7.38
C VAL A 115 6.07 1.05 6.42
N LEU A 116 5.65 -0.08 6.97
CA LEU A 116 5.21 -1.24 6.20
C LEU A 116 3.77 -1.03 5.71
N VAL A 117 3.54 -1.23 4.42
CA VAL A 117 2.23 -1.13 3.78
C VAL A 117 1.92 -2.44 3.06
N LEU A 118 0.73 -2.97 3.32
CA LEU A 118 0.21 -4.15 2.64
C LEU A 118 -0.66 -3.73 1.47
N HIS A 119 -0.55 -4.39 0.33
CA HIS A 119 -1.41 -4.18 -0.84
C HIS A 119 -2.13 -5.48 -1.21
N THR A 120 -3.38 -5.38 -1.64
CA THR A 120 -4.15 -6.53 -2.15
C THR A 120 -4.82 -6.17 -3.47
N SER A 121 -5.09 -7.16 -4.31
CA SER A 121 -6.12 -7.02 -5.34
C SER A 121 -7.43 -7.39 -4.67
N ALA A 122 -8.39 -6.46 -4.56
CA ALA A 122 -9.69 -6.54 -3.86
C ALA A 122 -10.41 -7.92 -3.78
N THR A 123 -10.14 -8.82 -4.72
CA THR A 123 -10.70 -10.16 -4.87
C THR A 123 -9.93 -11.27 -4.14
N ARG A 124 -8.77 -11.00 -3.53
CA ARG A 124 -7.85 -12.03 -3.00
C ARG A 124 -7.46 -11.80 -1.53
N LYS A 125 -7.16 -12.91 -0.83
CA LYS A 125 -6.66 -12.93 0.56
C LYS A 125 -5.12 -12.89 0.66
N CYS A 126 -4.41 -12.79 -0.47
CA CYS A 126 -2.97 -12.62 -0.47
C CYS A 126 -2.63 -11.12 -0.51
N TYR A 127 -1.59 -10.74 0.24
CA TYR A 127 -1.09 -9.37 0.29
C TYR A 127 0.36 -9.33 -0.19
N SER A 128 0.71 -8.29 -0.95
CA SER A 128 2.10 -7.94 -1.19
C SER A 128 2.55 -6.90 -0.17
N VAL A 129 3.83 -6.91 0.19
CA VAL A 129 4.42 -6.04 1.20
C VAL A 129 5.30 -5.00 0.52
N SER A 130 5.24 -3.76 0.99
CA SER A 130 6.15 -2.68 0.60
C SER A 130 6.54 -1.83 1.81
N PHE A 131 7.69 -1.16 1.74
CA PHE A 131 8.09 -0.16 2.72
C PHE A 131 8.00 1.24 2.10
N LEU A 132 7.26 2.13 2.75
CA LEU A 132 7.11 3.52 2.36
C LEU A 132 7.95 4.41 3.29
N SER A 133 8.79 5.26 2.72
CA SER A 133 9.46 6.33 3.45
C SER A 133 8.54 7.54 3.52
N MET A 134 7.96 7.81 4.68
CA MET A 134 6.97 8.86 4.86
C MET A 134 7.40 9.91 5.87
N ALA A 135 6.97 11.15 5.66
CA ALA A 135 7.24 12.23 6.60
C ALA A 135 6.28 12.17 7.80
N VAL A 136 6.81 12.10 9.02
CA VAL A 136 6.03 11.97 10.27
C VAL A 136 5.97 13.25 11.09
N GLY A 137 6.72 14.28 10.70
CA GLY A 137 6.73 15.58 11.35
C GLY A 137 7.84 16.47 10.83
N CYS A 138 7.97 17.64 11.46
CA CYS A 138 9.07 18.56 11.19
C CYS A 138 9.86 18.83 12.47
N THR A 139 11.15 19.14 12.30
CA THR A 139 12.01 19.58 13.39
C THR A 139 12.85 20.79 13.00
N CYS A 140 13.37 21.49 14.00
CA CYS A 140 14.27 22.62 13.82
C CYS A 140 15.71 22.15 13.78
N ALA A 141 16.39 22.41 12.67
CA ALA A 141 17.81 22.10 12.50
C ALA A 141 18.59 23.38 12.16
N TRP A 142 19.77 23.53 12.74
CA TRP A 142 20.68 24.62 12.38
C TRP A 142 21.06 24.51 10.91
N ALA A 143 20.99 25.63 10.18
CA ALA A 143 21.54 25.71 8.85
C ALA A 143 23.03 25.39 8.90
N ARG A 144 23.54 24.58 7.95
CA ARG A 144 24.98 24.32 7.86
C ARG A 144 25.68 25.65 7.63
N THR A 145 26.47 26.09 8.61
CA THR A 145 27.50 27.11 8.39
C THR A 145 28.59 26.46 7.56
N SER A 146 28.83 27.01 6.36
CA SER A 146 29.93 26.62 5.47
C SER A 146 31.29 26.81 6.13
#